data_AF-A0A746I8H9-F1
#
_entry.id   AF-A0A746I8H9-F1
#
_cell.length_a   1.000
_cell.length_b   1.000
_cell.length_c   1.000
_cell.angle_alpha   90.00
_cell.angle_beta   90.00
_cell.angle_gamma   90.00
#
_symmetry.space_group_name_H-M   'P 1'
#
loop_
_entity.id
_entity.type
_entity.pdbx_description
1 polymer ?
#
loop_
_entity_poly.entity_id
_entity_poly.type
_entity_poly.pdbx_seq_one_letter_code
_entity_poly.pdbx_strand_id
1 'polypeptide(L)' 'MRIFIVLAGLLLGCWNLFDNYRSYKKGVYKEHRKMAPPVYYYRGDHTFVIRIVIDSLLSLVIIGFVVWFWFKTA' A
#
# COMPACT_ATOMS: atom_id res chain seq x y z
N MET A 1 -10.83 21.84 -0.23
CA MET A 1 -10.76 20.60 -1.03
C MET A 1 -9.34 20.06 -1.20
N ARG A 2 -8.34 20.88 -1.55
CA ARG A 2 -6.92 20.47 -1.71
C ARG A 2 -6.33 19.72 -0.51
N ILE A 3 -6.49 20.27 0.70
CA ILE A 3 -6.03 19.65 1.95
C ILE A 3 -6.65 18.26 2.15
N PHE A 4 -7.95 18.10 1.90
CA PHE A 4 -8.63 16.81 2.04
C PHE A 4 -8.07 15.74 1.10
N ILE A 5 -7.73 16.09 -0.14
CA ILE A 5 -7.13 15.17 -1.11
C ILE A 5 -5.76 14.69 -0.63
N VAL A 6 -4.94 15.62 -0.12
CA VAL A 6 -3.61 15.30 0.40
C VAL A 6 -3.68 14.47 1.67
N LEU A 7 -4.60 14.80 2.58
CA LEU A 7 -4.81 14.06 3.82
C LEU A 7 -5.32 12.65 3.56
N ALA A 8 -6.28 12.48 2.64
CA ALA A 8 -6.79 11.18 2.24
C ALA A 8 -5.71 10.32 1.57
N GLY A 9 -4.91 10.91 0.67
CA GLY A 9 -3.79 10.22 0.02
C GLY A 9 -2.71 9.77 1.00
N LEU A 10 -2.32 10.62 1.96
CA LEU A 10 -1.37 10.26 3.02
C LEU A 10 -1.91 9.17 3.94
N LEU A 11 -3.17 9.30 4.39
CA LEU A 11 -3.79 8.30 5.25
C LEU A 11 -3.88 6.93 4.58
N LEU A 12 -4.27 6.88 3.30
CA LEU A 12 -4.36 5.64 2.54
C LEU A 12 -2.97 5.02 2.29
N GLY A 13 -1.97 5.83 1.93
CA GLY A 13 -0.60 5.34 1.74
C GLY A 13 0.01 4.78 3.03
N CYS A 14 -0.14 5.49 4.15
CA CYS A 14 0.31 5.02 5.46
C CYS A 14 -0.46 3.79 5.95
N TRP A 15 -1.77 3.73 5.69
CA TRP A 15 -2.59 2.58 6.06
C TRP A 15 -2.15 1.31 5.32
N ASN A 16 -1.92 1.40 4.00
CA ASN A 16 -1.42 0.27 3.22
C ASN A 16 -0.04 -0.21 3.71
N LEU A 17 0.88 0.70 4.03
CA LEU A 17 2.17 0.33 4.60
C LEU A 17 2.01 -0.40 5.94
N PHE A 18 1.10 0.06 6.80
CA PHE A 18 0.83 -0.59 8.08
C PHE A 18 0.19 -1.98 7.90
N ASP A 19 -0.76 -2.12 6.98
CA ASP A 19 -1.40 -3.41 6.70
C ASP A 19 -0.41 -4.41 6.06
N ASN A 20 0.47 -3.94 5.18
CA ASN A 20 1.57 -4.72 4.62
C ASN A 20 2.54 -5.20 5.71
N TYR A 21 2.92 -4.31 6.62
CA TYR A 21 3.78 -4.67 7.76
C TYR A 21 3.10 -5.70 8.69
N ARG A 22 1.81 -5.51 8.98
CA ARG A 22 1.02 -6.45 9.78
C ARG A 22 0.91 -7.82 9.10
N SER A 23 0.67 -7.84 7.79
CA SER A 23 0.61 -9.04 6.96
C SER A 23 1.95 -9.76 6.91
N TYR A 24 3.05 -9.02 6.83
CA TYR A 24 4.41 -9.56 6.94
C TYR A 24 4.64 -10.25 8.29
N LYS A 25 4.29 -9.59 9.41
CA LYS A 25 4.43 -10.15 10.76
C LYS A 25 3.56 -11.39 10.97
N LYS A 26 2.34 -11.39 10.43
CA LYS A 26 1.40 -12.52 10.48
C LYS A 26 1.83 -13.68 9.57
N GLY A 27 2.63 -13.40 8.54
CA GLY A 27 3.07 -14.40 7.57
C GLY A 27 1.99 -14.79 6.57
N VAL A 28 0.95 -13.96 6.40
CA VAL A 28 -0.14 -14.18 5.44
C VAL A 28 -0.49 -12.85 4.79
N TYR A 29 -0.42 -12.81 3.47
CA TYR A 29 -0.74 -11.63 2.67
C TYR A 29 -1.97 -11.92 1.82
N LYS A 30 -3.00 -11.09 1.97
CA LYS A 30 -4.26 -11.25 1.25
C LYS A 30 -4.28 -10.32 0.06
N GLU A 31 -4.29 -10.90 -1.13
CA GLU A 31 -4.56 -10.17 -2.36
C GLU A 31 -6.05 -9.89 -2.50
N HIS A 32 -6.40 -8.61 -2.48
CA HIS A 32 -7.74 -8.18 -2.84
C HIS A 32 -7.83 -8.00 -4.36
N ARG A 33 -8.64 -8.86 -5.02
CA ARG A 33 -8.95 -8.76 -6.46
C ARG A 33 -10.38 -8.28 -6.65
N LYS A 34 -10.61 -7.43 -7.65
CA LYS A 34 -11.93 -6.81 -7.92
C LYS A 34 -12.96 -7.79 -8.47
N MET A 35 -12.55 -8.79 -9.26
CA MET A 35 -13.43 -9.70 -9.99
C MET A 35 -13.09 -11.19 -9.79
N ALA A 36 -12.23 -11.51 -8.82
CA ALA A 36 -11.77 -12.88 -8.57
C ALA A 36 -11.71 -13.14 -7.06
N PRO A 37 -11.79 -14.41 -6.62
CA PRO A 37 -11.60 -14.73 -5.21
C PRO A 37 -10.23 -14.24 -4.71
N PRO A 38 -10.14 -13.80 -3.45
CA PRO A 38 -8.91 -13.28 -2.89
C PRO A 38 -7.84 -14.38 -2.84
N VAL A 39 -6.62 -14.03 -3.23
CA VAL A 39 -5.48 -14.96 -3.22
C VAL A 39 -4.68 -14.75 -1.95
N TYR A 40 -4.35 -15.84 -1.26
CA TYR A 40 -3.55 -15.80 -0.04
C TYR A 40 -2.13 -16.25 -0.35
N TYR A 41 -1.17 -15.43 0.02
CA TYR A 41 0.25 -15.76 -0.05
C TYR A 41 0.74 -16.02 1.38
N TYR A 42 1.49 -17.11 1.57
CA TYR A 42 1.94 -17.53 2.90
C TYR A 42 3.46 -17.39 3.04
N ARG A 43 3.91 -17.28 4.29
CA ARG A 43 5.32 -17.20 4.65
C ARG A 43 6.02 -18.52 4.28
N GLY A 44 6.78 -18.48 3.19
CA GLY A 44 7.44 -19.65 2.59
C GLY A 44 7.50 -19.55 1.07
N ASP A 45 6.53 -18.86 0.47
CA ASP A 45 6.52 -18.61 -0.97
C ASP A 45 7.40 -17.41 -1.32
N HIS A 46 8.26 -17.53 -2.35
CA HIS A 46 9.02 -16.39 -2.87
C HIS A 46 8.10 -15.23 -3.32
N THR A 47 6.89 -15.58 -3.79
CA THR A 47 5.89 -14.61 -4.21
C THR A 47 5.31 -13.80 -3.05
N PHE A 48 5.35 -14.29 -1.81
CA PHE A 48 4.88 -13.54 -0.63
C PHE A 48 5.69 -12.27 -0.40
N VAL A 49 7.03 -12.38 -0.35
CA VAL A 49 7.92 -11.26 -0.09
C VAL A 49 7.89 -10.26 -1.23
N ILE A 50 7.95 -10.75 -2.48
CA ILE A 50 7.92 -9.90 -3.68
C ILE A 50 6.67 -9.02 -3.68
N ARG A 51 5.53 -9.59 -3.31
CA ARG A 51 4.25 -8.90 -3.36
C ARG A 51 4.12 -7.81 -2.31
N ILE A 52 4.57 -8.09 -1.08
CA ILE A 52 4.63 -7.10 0.00
C ILE A 52 5.57 -5.95 -0.38
N VAL A 53 6.71 -6.25 -1.01
CA VAL A 53 7.69 -5.24 -1.45
C VAL A 53 7.08 -4.34 -2.55
N ILE A 54 6.44 -4.92 -3.57
CA ILE A 54 5.80 -4.16 -4.65
C ILE A 54 4.69 -3.25 -4.10
N ASP A 55 3.84 -3.78 -3.22
CA ASP A 55 2.71 -3.03 -2.66
C ASP A 55 3.19 -1.88 -1.74
N SER A 56 4.26 -2.13 -0.98
CA SER A 56 4.92 -1.10 -0.16
C SER A 56 5.58 -0.02 -1.03
N LEU A 57 6.25 -0.41 -2.12
CA LEU A 57 6.82 0.52 -3.10
C LEU A 57 5.74 1.40 -3.73
N LEU A 58 4.62 0.82 -4.16
CA LEU A 58 3.48 1.57 -4.71
C LEU A 58 2.93 2.57 -3.68
N SER A 59 2.82 2.15 -2.42
CA SER A 59 2.37 3.02 -1.33
C SER A 59 3.31 4.21 -1.12
N LEU A 60 4.64 3.98 -1.19
CA LEU A 60 5.63 5.07 -1.14
C LEU A 60 5.54 6.01 -2.34
N VAL A 61 5.30 5.49 -3.55
CA VAL A 61 5.10 6.32 -4.76
C VAL A 61 3.86 7.20 -4.59
N ILE A 62 2.76 6.66 -4.04
CA ILE A 62 1.54 7.44 -3.78
C ILE A 62 1.82 8.55 -2.76
N ILE A 63 2.52 8.25 -1.66
CA ILE A 63 2.91 9.27 -0.67
C ILE A 63 3.78 10.34 -1.32
N GLY A 64 4.78 9.95 -2.10
CA GLY A 64 5.65 10.87 -2.84
C GLY A 64 4.88 11.75 -3.82
N PHE A 65 3.93 11.17 -4.56
CA PHE A 65 3.05 11.92 -5.46
C PHE A 65 2.18 12.93 -4.71
N VAL A 66 1.63 12.54 -3.56
CA VAL A 66 0.81 13.42 -2.71
C VAL A 66 1.62 14.58 -2.16
N VAL A 67 2.85 14.33 -1.70
CA VAL A 67 3.77 15.38 -1.24
C VAL A 67 4.18 16.31 -2.39
N TRP A 68 4.53 15.76 -3.55
CA TRP A 68 4.84 16.55 -4.74
C TRP A 68 3.64 17.41 -5.17
N PHE A 69 2.45 16.82 -5.21
CA PHE A 69 1.20 17.51 -5.54
C PHE A 69 0.95 18.66 -4.58
N TRP A 70 1.21 18.48 -3.28
CA TRP A 70 1.13 19.55 -2.28
C TRP A 70 2.06 20.71 -2.63
N PHE A 71 3.34 20.46 -2.92
CA PHE A 71 4.30 21.52 -3.25
C PHE A 71 4.01 22.21 -4.59
N LYS A 72 3.54 21.47 -5.61
CA LYS A 72 3.27 22.04 -6.92
C LYS A 72 1.99 22.89 -6.98
N THR A 73 1.06 22.63 -6.06
CA THR A 73 -0.24 23.30 -6.01
C THR A 73 -0.38 24.27 -4.83
N ALA A 74 0.62 24.34 -3.94
CA ALA A 74 0.76 25.34 -2.89
C ALA A 74 1.13 26.71 -3.47
#